data_AF-A0A956HA15-F1
#
_entry.id   AF-A0A956HA15-F1
#
_cell.length_a   1.000
_cell.length_b   1.000
_cell.length_c   1.000
_cell.angle_alpha   90.00
_cell.angle_beta   90.00
_cell.angle_gamma   90.00
#
_symmetry.space_group_name_H-M   'P 1'
#
loop_
_entity.id
_entity.type
_entity.pdbx_description
1 polymer ?
#
loop_
_entity_poly.entity_id
_entity_poly.type
_entity_poly.pdbx_seq_one_letter_code
_entity_poly.pdbx_strand_id
1 'polypeptide(L)'
;VTGRMFDDNRLDLLGPSDFGAVLSWLGPEISTGEMLVLIDEIESGHSPRATELLATVRLSVDQPGPRVIVSMAPELAEDWNGWQQAHLDPLSPDLVANWARTQRPEADSLLRHEGLLELLDGNPLLWSTFIAAGDKRGFTGIMLELISARISSRMREGFVVTAKHLEMLLHLAAAILDGGYQALDEGEVDTIAHRILEHYAERPWATVWARADILCQQEGRWRFCHPVDRDYFAGAWLSEQHPSAEELIARALDPTWREPTAHALALLPPSSAADTLLELWTRARTLPPEQAWLIRSLAVDAGSQGTPRQRKQALEQARAALEQAQADNDDPQLWEALAERLLAAEGKPS
;
A
#
# COMPACT_ATOMS: atom_id res chain seq x y z
N VAL A 1 13.96 -14.75 35.16
CA VAL A 1 14.33 -14.31 33.79
C VAL A 1 14.83 -12.88 33.88
N THR A 2 16.15 -12.69 33.84
CA THR A 2 16.77 -11.37 33.70
C THR A 2 16.91 -11.10 32.20
N GLY A 3 15.98 -10.33 31.64
CA GLY A 3 16.09 -9.86 30.25
C GLY A 3 16.92 -8.58 30.20
N ARG A 4 17.96 -8.55 29.37
CA ARG A 4 18.59 -7.30 28.95
C ARG A 4 18.16 -7.04 27.51
N MET A 5 17.43 -5.95 27.31
CA MET A 5 17.05 -5.45 26.00
C MET A 5 18.04 -4.35 25.62
N PHE A 6 18.71 -4.51 24.49
CA PHE A 6 19.56 -3.47 23.92
C PHE A 6 18.70 -2.69 22.93
N ASP A 7 17.90 -1.76 23.45
CA ASP A 7 16.73 -1.16 22.79
C ASP A 7 16.99 -0.31 21.55
N ASP A 8 18.26 -0.02 21.18
CA ASP A 8 18.53 1.05 20.22
C ASP A 8 19.72 0.84 19.26
N ASN A 9 20.26 -0.39 19.16
CA ASN A 9 21.50 -0.61 18.39
C ASN A 9 21.36 -1.74 17.38
N ARG A 10 20.98 -1.34 16.16
CA ARG A 10 21.47 -1.97 14.93
C ARG A 10 22.89 -2.51 15.14
N LEU A 11 23.11 -3.83 14.97
CA LEU A 11 24.41 -4.47 15.24
C LEU A 11 25.55 -3.83 14.43
N ASP A 12 25.22 -3.30 13.25
CA ASP A 12 26.10 -2.52 12.38
C ASP A 12 26.48 -1.13 12.92
N LEU A 13 25.70 -0.56 13.85
CA LEU A 13 25.96 0.76 14.44
C LEU A 13 26.76 0.73 15.74
N LEU A 14 26.95 -0.44 16.35
CA LEU A 14 27.77 -0.56 17.57
C LEU A 14 29.21 -0.10 17.32
N GLY A 15 29.91 0.44 18.33
CA GLY A 15 31.37 0.57 18.25
C GLY A 15 32.03 -0.82 18.32
N PRO A 16 33.26 -1.00 17.79
CA PRO A 16 34.03 -2.24 18.02
C PRO A 16 34.18 -2.60 19.52
N SER A 17 34.32 -1.59 20.38
CA SER A 17 34.38 -1.76 21.84
C SER A 17 33.09 -2.30 22.43
N ASP A 18 31.96 -1.76 21.98
CA ASP A 18 30.63 -2.09 22.51
C ASP A 18 30.20 -3.48 22.04
N PHE A 19 30.49 -3.81 20.78
CA PHE A 19 30.28 -5.14 20.25
C PHE A 19 31.16 -6.20 20.96
N GLY A 20 32.42 -5.88 21.24
CA GLY A 20 33.30 -6.75 22.04
C GLY A 20 32.80 -6.97 23.47
N ALA A 21 32.19 -5.95 24.09
CA ALA A 21 31.57 -6.07 25.41
C ALA A 21 30.34 -6.99 25.39
N VAL A 22 29.52 -6.91 24.33
CA VAL A 22 28.38 -7.81 24.10
C VAL A 22 28.84 -9.26 23.98
N LEU A 23 29.85 -9.54 23.15
CA LEU A 23 30.40 -10.90 22.99
C LEU A 23 31.03 -11.43 24.29
N SER A 24 31.77 -10.58 25.01
CA SER A 24 32.41 -10.95 26.28
C SER A 24 31.39 -11.26 27.38
N TRP A 25 30.24 -10.60 27.37
CA TRP A 25 29.13 -10.89 28.27
C TRP A 25 28.35 -12.15 27.86
N LEU A 26 28.11 -12.34 26.56
CA LEU A 26 27.42 -13.52 26.03
C LEU A 26 28.19 -14.81 26.30
N GLY A 27 29.51 -14.83 26.09
CA GLY A 27 30.32 -16.05 26.18
C GLY A 27 30.10 -16.89 27.45
N PRO A 28 30.20 -16.31 28.66
CA PRO A 28 29.94 -17.02 29.91
C PRO A 28 28.50 -17.54 30.05
N GLU A 29 27.51 -16.73 29.63
CA GLU A 29 26.10 -17.07 29.77
C GLU A 29 25.66 -18.17 28.80
N ILE A 30 26.20 -18.18 27.58
CA ILE A 30 26.01 -19.20 26.55
C ILE A 30 26.39 -20.59 27.09
N SER A 31 27.45 -20.68 27.89
CA SER A 31 27.94 -21.96 28.45
C SER A 31 27.02 -22.59 29.50
N THR A 32 26.02 -21.86 29.99
CA THR A 32 25.07 -22.35 31.00
C THR A 32 23.87 -23.09 30.41
N GLY A 33 23.58 -22.91 29.11
CA GLY A 33 22.45 -23.55 28.42
C GLY A 33 21.05 -23.03 28.79
N GLU A 34 20.94 -22.10 29.75
CA GLU A 34 19.66 -21.56 30.23
C GLU A 34 19.19 -20.30 29.48
N MET A 35 19.95 -19.85 28.47
CA MET A 35 19.71 -18.60 27.75
C MET A 35 18.93 -18.81 26.44
N LEU A 36 17.99 -17.89 26.17
CA LEU A 36 17.36 -17.71 24.87
C LEU A 36 17.90 -16.42 24.24
N VAL A 37 18.48 -16.53 23.04
CA VAL A 37 18.95 -15.39 22.24
C VAL A 37 17.96 -15.17 21.10
N LEU A 38 17.43 -13.95 20.99
CA LEU A 38 16.60 -13.52 19.87
C LEU A 38 17.42 -12.54 19.03
N ILE A 39 17.57 -12.84 17.75
CA ILE A 39 18.21 -11.95 16.79
C ILE A 39 17.12 -11.54 15.79
N ASP A 40 16.74 -10.27 15.83
CA ASP A 40 15.74 -9.73 14.93
C ASP A 40 16.42 -9.12 13.69
N GLU A 41 15.94 -9.49 12.51
CA GLU A 41 16.26 -8.90 11.20
C GLU A 41 17.73 -9.05 10.76
N ILE A 42 18.10 -10.23 10.25
CA ILE A 42 19.34 -10.39 9.47
C ILE A 42 19.07 -10.06 8.00
N GLU A 43 19.65 -8.96 7.51
CA GLU A 43 19.53 -8.49 6.12
C GLU A 43 20.57 -9.12 5.17
N SER A 44 20.29 -9.07 3.85
CA SER A 44 21.19 -9.55 2.81
C SER A 44 22.41 -8.65 2.70
N GLY A 45 23.62 -9.23 2.83
CA GLY A 45 24.87 -8.49 2.90
C GLY A 45 25.53 -8.49 4.29
N HIS A 46 25.42 -9.63 4.99
CA HIS A 46 25.94 -9.91 6.33
C HIS A 46 26.89 -8.86 6.89
N SER A 47 26.39 -8.06 7.84
CA SER A 47 27.28 -7.32 8.74
C SER A 47 28.32 -8.31 9.29
N PRO A 48 29.64 -8.04 9.20
CA PRO A 48 30.68 -8.90 9.77
C PRO A 48 30.39 -9.26 11.23
N ARG A 49 29.69 -8.38 11.94
CA ARG A 49 29.26 -8.57 13.34
C ARG A 49 28.11 -9.54 13.51
N ALA A 50 27.13 -9.58 12.60
CA ALA A 50 26.11 -10.62 12.64
C ALA A 50 26.75 -12.01 12.46
N THR A 51 27.72 -12.11 11.53
CA THR A 51 28.50 -13.33 11.33
C THR A 51 29.31 -13.71 12.57
N GLU A 52 29.96 -12.74 13.20
CA GLU A 52 30.77 -12.95 14.42
C GLU A 52 29.92 -13.33 15.64
N LEU A 53 28.75 -12.71 15.81
CA LEU A 53 27.77 -13.06 16.83
C LEU A 53 27.27 -14.50 16.65
N LEU A 54 26.91 -14.87 15.42
CA LEU A 54 26.45 -16.22 15.09
C LEU A 54 27.56 -17.26 15.24
N ALA A 55 28.80 -16.92 14.89
CA ALA A 55 29.95 -17.79 15.13
C ALA A 55 30.16 -18.04 16.63
N THR A 56 30.04 -16.99 17.45
CA THR A 56 30.16 -17.07 18.92
C THR A 56 29.07 -17.95 19.51
N VAL A 57 27.84 -17.83 19.01
CA VAL A 57 26.72 -18.70 19.38
C VAL A 57 26.94 -20.15 18.90
N ARG A 58 27.39 -20.35 17.65
CA ARG A 58 27.57 -21.68 17.03
C ARG A 58 28.72 -22.50 17.64
N LEU A 59 29.71 -21.87 18.26
CA LEU A 59 30.79 -22.59 18.95
C LEU A 59 30.31 -23.40 20.17
N SER A 60 29.03 -23.29 20.54
CA SER A 60 28.41 -24.02 21.66
C SER A 60 27.67 -25.31 21.28
N VAL A 61 27.68 -25.73 19.99
CA VAL A 61 26.84 -26.84 19.47
C VAL A 61 27.15 -28.22 20.09
N ASP A 62 28.36 -28.41 20.64
CA ASP A 62 28.76 -29.68 21.31
C ASP A 62 28.45 -29.71 22.83
N GLN A 63 27.83 -28.66 23.37
CA GLN A 63 27.33 -28.60 24.75
C GLN A 63 25.85 -28.19 24.73
N PRO A 64 25.08 -28.34 25.83
CA PRO A 64 23.77 -27.69 25.93
C PRO A 64 23.96 -26.17 25.89
N GLY A 65 24.07 -25.61 24.69
CA GLY A 65 24.20 -24.19 24.43
C GLY A 65 22.85 -23.46 24.52
N PRO A 66 22.85 -22.13 24.36
CA PRO A 66 21.65 -21.32 24.35
C PRO A 66 20.73 -21.74 23.18
N ARG A 67 19.42 -21.56 23.38
CA ARG A 67 18.49 -21.59 22.25
C ARG A 67 18.58 -20.27 21.53
N VAL A 68 18.68 -20.30 20.19
CA VAL A 68 18.76 -19.09 19.38
C VAL A 68 17.64 -19.10 18.35
N ILE A 69 16.89 -17.99 18.32
CA ILE A 69 15.86 -17.75 17.31
C ILE A 69 16.31 -16.52 16.52
N VAL A 70 16.29 -16.66 15.21
CA VAL A 70 16.68 -15.61 14.28
C VAL A 70 15.51 -15.33 13.35
N SER A 71 15.10 -14.06 13.23
CA SER A 71 14.22 -13.61 12.16
C SER A 71 15.09 -13.08 11.00
N MET A 72 14.71 -13.41 9.78
CA MET A 72 15.46 -13.01 8.57
C MET A 72 14.54 -13.02 7.35
N ALA A 73 14.99 -12.38 6.28
CA ALA A 73 14.32 -12.43 4.98
C ALA A 73 14.40 -13.86 4.38
N PRO A 74 13.35 -14.34 3.67
CA PRO A 74 13.29 -15.72 3.15
C PRO A 74 14.47 -16.12 2.26
N GLU A 75 15.03 -15.17 1.51
CA GLU A 75 16.11 -15.39 0.55
C GLU A 75 17.44 -15.78 1.22
N LEU A 76 17.58 -15.51 2.52
CA LEU A 76 18.78 -15.82 3.30
C LEU A 76 18.70 -17.19 3.99
N ALA A 77 17.54 -17.84 3.98
CA ALA A 77 17.33 -19.09 4.70
C ALA A 77 18.16 -20.26 4.12
N GLU A 78 18.49 -20.23 2.82
CA GLU A 78 19.27 -21.28 2.15
C GLU A 78 20.72 -21.39 2.67
N ASP A 79 21.30 -20.29 3.13
CA ASP A 79 22.67 -20.24 3.68
C ASP A 79 22.76 -20.84 5.11
N TRP A 80 21.61 -21.21 5.70
CA TRP A 80 21.47 -21.62 7.10
C TRP A 80 21.16 -23.10 7.28
N ASN A 81 21.82 -23.94 6.49
CA ASN A 81 21.75 -25.39 6.62
C ASN A 81 22.10 -25.85 8.05
N GLY A 82 21.26 -26.73 8.61
CA GLY A 82 21.42 -27.28 9.97
C GLY A 82 20.62 -26.55 11.07
N TRP A 83 19.90 -25.47 10.74
CA TRP A 83 18.95 -24.81 11.63
C TRP A 83 17.53 -25.37 11.43
N GLN A 84 16.75 -25.41 12.51
CA GLN A 84 15.30 -25.62 12.36
C GLN A 84 14.69 -24.35 11.77
N GLN A 85 14.02 -24.48 10.63
CA GLN A 85 13.39 -23.37 9.95
C GLN A 85 11.89 -23.36 10.24
N ALA A 86 11.35 -22.15 10.43
CA ALA A 86 9.92 -21.90 10.54
C ALA A 86 9.57 -20.78 9.57
N HIS A 87 8.73 -21.07 8.59
CA HIS A 87 8.23 -20.08 7.64
C HIS A 87 6.97 -19.43 8.22
N LEU A 88 6.91 -18.10 8.14
CA LEU A 88 5.70 -17.35 8.48
C LEU A 88 4.86 -17.21 7.21
N ASP A 89 3.82 -18.02 7.12
CA ASP A 89 2.85 -17.91 6.04
C ASP A 89 2.00 -16.63 6.20
N PRO A 90 1.48 -16.07 5.10
CA PRO A 90 0.46 -15.03 5.14
C PRO A 90 -0.71 -15.40 6.06
N LEU A 91 -1.28 -14.40 6.74
CA LEU A 91 -2.47 -14.63 7.57
C LEU A 91 -3.63 -15.11 6.71
N SER A 92 -4.32 -16.16 7.17
CA SER A 92 -5.51 -16.65 6.48
C SER A 92 -6.63 -15.61 6.49
N PRO A 93 -7.49 -15.56 5.45
CA PRO A 93 -8.61 -14.62 5.39
C PRO A 93 -9.52 -14.68 6.62
N ASP A 94 -9.75 -15.86 7.17
CA ASP A 94 -10.57 -16.05 8.38
C ASP A 94 -9.92 -15.43 9.62
N LEU A 95 -8.60 -15.58 9.76
CA LEU A 95 -7.85 -15.04 10.89
C LEU A 95 -7.77 -13.52 10.81
N VAL A 96 -7.56 -12.99 9.61
CA VAL A 96 -7.65 -11.55 9.32
C VAL A 96 -9.03 -11.00 9.64
N ALA A 97 -10.10 -11.64 9.15
CA ALA A 97 -11.46 -11.16 9.37
C ALA A 97 -11.81 -11.15 10.86
N ASN A 98 -11.41 -12.20 11.59
CA ASN A 98 -11.58 -12.24 13.04
C ASN A 98 -10.74 -11.17 13.75
N TRP A 99 -9.49 -10.99 13.36
CA TRP A 99 -8.62 -9.95 13.92
C TRP A 99 -9.20 -8.56 13.68
N ALA A 100 -9.61 -8.25 12.45
CA ALA A 100 -10.24 -6.98 12.09
C ALA A 100 -11.50 -6.71 12.91
N ARG A 101 -12.40 -7.71 13.07
CA ARG A 101 -13.61 -7.60 13.91
C ARG A 101 -13.29 -7.36 15.39
N THR A 102 -12.25 -8.01 15.92
CA THR A 102 -11.85 -7.80 17.33
C THR A 102 -11.32 -6.40 17.59
N GLN A 103 -10.66 -5.79 16.61
CA GLN A 103 -10.14 -4.43 16.72
C GLN A 103 -11.21 -3.38 16.40
N ARG A 104 -12.10 -3.68 15.44
CA ARG A 104 -13.18 -2.80 14.99
C ARG A 104 -14.40 -3.62 14.60
N PRO A 105 -15.48 -3.59 15.39
CA PRO A 105 -16.72 -4.28 15.04
C PRO A 105 -17.32 -3.84 13.70
N GLU A 106 -17.04 -2.60 13.24
CA GLU A 106 -17.51 -2.11 11.94
C GLU A 106 -16.65 -2.58 10.74
N ALA A 107 -15.56 -3.33 10.96
CA ALA A 107 -14.66 -3.76 9.88
C ALA A 107 -15.33 -4.68 8.83
N ASP A 108 -16.50 -5.25 9.12
CA ASP A 108 -17.24 -6.09 8.19
C ASP A 108 -17.70 -5.35 6.92
N SER A 109 -17.87 -4.04 6.94
CA SER A 109 -18.14 -3.26 5.70
C SER A 109 -16.87 -3.09 4.87
N LEU A 110 -15.74 -2.84 5.55
CA LEU A 110 -14.43 -2.65 4.96
C LEU A 110 -13.88 -3.93 4.31
N LEU A 111 -14.11 -5.08 4.94
CA LEU A 111 -13.72 -6.40 4.42
C LEU A 111 -14.49 -6.82 3.16
N ARG A 112 -15.59 -6.13 2.81
CA ARG A 112 -16.37 -6.40 1.59
C ARG A 112 -15.79 -5.72 0.35
N HIS A 113 -14.77 -4.88 0.49
CA HIS A 113 -14.11 -4.29 -0.66
C HIS A 113 -13.45 -5.37 -1.51
N GLU A 114 -13.88 -5.44 -2.77
CA GLU A 114 -13.32 -6.33 -3.77
C GLU A 114 -11.82 -6.05 -3.95
N GLY A 115 -11.00 -7.11 -3.97
CA GLY A 115 -9.55 -7.00 -4.08
C GLY A 115 -8.80 -6.57 -2.81
N LEU A 116 -9.47 -6.25 -1.69
CA LEU A 116 -8.76 -5.86 -0.46
C LEU A 116 -7.95 -7.01 0.14
N LEU A 117 -8.51 -8.22 0.15
CA LEU A 117 -7.82 -9.41 0.68
C LEU A 117 -6.60 -9.78 -0.16
N GLU A 118 -6.70 -9.64 -1.49
CA GLU A 118 -5.61 -9.86 -2.44
C GLU A 118 -4.53 -8.78 -2.31
N LEU A 119 -4.94 -7.52 -2.13
CA LEU A 119 -4.02 -6.41 -1.94
C LEU A 119 -3.19 -6.56 -0.65
N LEU A 120 -3.84 -6.93 0.45
CA LEU A 120 -3.17 -7.01 1.74
C LEU A 120 -2.44 -8.36 1.91
N ASP A 121 -2.76 -9.35 1.08
CA ASP A 121 -2.12 -10.67 0.96
C ASP A 121 -1.73 -11.28 2.32
N GLY A 122 -2.67 -11.23 3.27
CA GLY A 122 -2.44 -11.74 4.63
C GLY A 122 -1.28 -11.08 5.39
N ASN A 123 -0.69 -9.97 4.93
CA ASN A 123 0.45 -9.32 5.56
C ASN A 123 0.01 -8.57 6.84
N PRO A 124 0.48 -8.98 8.04
CA PRO A 124 0.05 -8.36 9.30
C PRO A 124 0.35 -6.85 9.40
N LEU A 125 1.43 -6.37 8.78
CA LEU A 125 1.78 -4.95 8.78
C LEU A 125 0.79 -4.13 7.96
N LEU A 126 0.40 -4.64 6.78
CA LEU A 126 -0.59 -3.97 5.94
C LEU A 126 -1.97 -4.01 6.60
N TRP A 127 -2.36 -5.14 7.18
CA TRP A 127 -3.62 -5.26 7.92
C TRP A 127 -3.68 -4.35 9.15
N SER A 128 -2.61 -4.27 9.94
CA SER A 128 -2.56 -3.35 11.08
C SER A 128 -2.60 -1.89 10.64
N THR A 129 -1.95 -1.54 9.52
CA THR A 129 -2.03 -0.20 8.91
C THR A 129 -3.46 0.11 8.45
N PHE A 130 -4.11 -0.83 7.75
CA PHE A 130 -5.50 -0.72 7.30
C PHE A 130 -6.46 -0.49 8.48
N ILE A 131 -6.37 -1.34 9.51
CA ILE A 131 -7.20 -1.27 10.71
C ILE A 131 -6.92 0.01 11.51
N ALA A 132 -5.67 0.45 11.60
CA ALA A 132 -5.29 1.67 12.32
C ALA A 132 -5.80 2.93 11.59
N ALA A 133 -5.64 2.98 10.26
CA ALA A 133 -6.14 4.06 9.41
C ALA A 133 -7.66 4.21 9.58
N GLY A 134 -8.38 3.09 9.50
CA GLY A 134 -9.83 3.02 9.71
C GLY A 134 -10.63 4.00 8.85
N ASP A 135 -11.86 4.29 9.26
CA ASP A 135 -12.80 5.16 8.54
C ASP A 135 -12.40 6.64 8.43
N LYS A 136 -11.24 7.05 8.96
CA LYS A 136 -10.85 8.45 9.09
C LYS A 136 -10.63 9.15 7.74
N ARG A 137 -10.40 8.41 6.65
CA ARG A 137 -10.07 8.98 5.32
C ARG A 137 -10.78 8.31 4.13
N GLY A 138 -11.67 7.34 4.35
CA GLY A 138 -12.27 6.53 3.26
C GLY A 138 -11.26 5.57 2.61
N PHE A 139 -11.74 4.61 1.81
CA PHE A 139 -10.92 3.53 1.23
C PHE A 139 -9.69 4.06 0.47
N THR A 140 -9.85 5.12 -0.31
CA THR A 140 -8.76 5.77 -1.06
C THR A 140 -7.68 6.39 -0.16
N GLY A 141 -8.08 6.99 0.96
CA GLY A 141 -7.14 7.50 1.96
C GLY A 141 -6.36 6.38 2.67
N ILE A 142 -6.99 5.22 2.85
CA ILE A 142 -6.32 4.04 3.42
C ILE A 142 -5.33 3.44 2.40
N MET A 143 -5.70 3.41 1.12
CA MET A 143 -4.82 2.95 0.04
C MET A 143 -3.50 3.73 -0.04
N LEU A 144 -3.57 5.06 0.11
CA LEU A 144 -2.39 5.92 0.21
C LEU A 144 -1.44 5.49 1.33
N GLU A 145 -1.97 5.26 2.53
CA GLU A 145 -1.18 4.86 3.69
C GLU A 145 -0.61 3.45 3.52
N LEU A 146 -1.38 2.53 2.91
CA LEU A 146 -0.95 1.16 2.64
C LEU A 146 0.18 1.08 1.61
N ILE A 147 0.04 1.78 0.49
CA ILE A 147 1.06 1.82 -0.57
C ILE A 147 2.32 2.52 -0.04
N SER A 148 2.15 3.62 0.71
CA SER A 148 3.27 4.29 1.39
C SER A 148 3.94 3.37 2.42
N ALA A 149 3.18 2.61 3.20
CA ALA A 149 3.71 1.67 4.18
C ALA A 149 4.46 0.51 3.51
N ARG A 150 3.93 -0.03 2.41
CA ARG A 150 4.57 -1.08 1.60
C ARG A 150 5.90 -0.58 1.02
N ILE A 151 5.92 0.58 0.39
CA ILE A 151 7.14 1.20 -0.14
C ILE A 151 8.14 1.48 1.00
N SER A 152 7.67 2.02 2.13
CA SER A 152 8.52 2.37 3.28
C SER A 152 9.10 1.16 4.01
N SER A 153 8.34 0.06 4.12
CA SER A 153 8.84 -1.20 4.68
C SER A 153 10.00 -1.72 3.84
N ARG A 154 9.86 -1.70 2.51
CA ARG A 154 10.88 -2.17 1.58
C ARG A 154 12.08 -1.22 1.47
N MET A 155 11.91 0.09 1.70
CA MET A 155 13.05 1.02 1.82
C MET A 155 13.96 0.70 3.00
N ARG A 156 13.46 0.08 4.07
CA ARG A 156 14.29 -0.33 5.22
C ARG A 156 15.20 -1.51 4.90
N GLU A 157 14.77 -2.40 4.01
CA GLU A 157 15.53 -3.57 3.52
C GLU A 157 16.71 -3.20 2.58
N GLY A 158 17.23 -1.96 2.66
CA GLY A 158 18.38 -1.50 1.88
C GLY A 158 18.09 -0.99 0.46
N PHE A 159 16.82 -0.86 0.07
CA PHE A 159 16.43 -0.32 -1.23
C PHE A 159 16.33 1.21 -1.21
N VAL A 160 17.15 1.88 -2.03
CA VAL A 160 17.03 3.32 -2.26
C VAL A 160 15.96 3.58 -3.32
N VAL A 161 14.71 3.76 -2.89
CA VAL A 161 13.63 4.27 -3.75
C VAL A 161 13.78 5.79 -3.83
N THR A 162 13.97 6.31 -5.04
CA THR A 162 14.00 7.76 -5.29
C THR A 162 12.66 8.24 -5.83
N ALA A 163 12.41 9.54 -5.78
CA ALA A 163 11.24 10.15 -6.42
C ALA A 163 11.10 9.75 -7.91
N LYS A 164 12.22 9.60 -8.62
CA LYS A 164 12.24 9.15 -10.03
C LYS A 164 11.76 7.71 -10.23
N HIS A 165 11.98 6.83 -9.25
CA HIS A 165 11.43 5.48 -9.32
C HIS A 165 9.91 5.50 -9.15
N LEU A 166 9.38 6.34 -8.24
CA LEU A 166 7.92 6.49 -8.07
C LEU A 166 7.29 7.14 -9.32
N GLU A 167 7.92 8.17 -9.88
CA GLU A 167 7.52 8.80 -11.14
C GLU A 167 7.42 7.76 -12.27
N MET A 168 8.34 6.79 -12.33
CA MET A 168 8.27 5.70 -13.27
C MET A 168 7.00 4.84 -13.11
N LEU A 169 6.61 4.50 -11.87
CA LEU A 169 5.37 3.73 -11.62
C LEU A 169 4.12 4.50 -12.06
N LEU A 170 4.09 5.82 -11.85
CA LEU A 170 3.00 6.69 -12.32
C LEU A 170 2.83 6.58 -13.83
N HIS A 171 3.93 6.74 -14.58
CA HIS A 171 3.91 6.66 -16.03
C HIS A 171 3.63 5.26 -16.57
N LEU A 172 4.10 4.21 -15.90
CA LEU A 172 3.81 2.83 -16.29
C LEU A 172 2.33 2.51 -16.13
N ALA A 173 1.73 2.90 -15.00
CA ALA A 173 0.30 2.69 -14.76
C ALA A 173 -0.56 3.40 -15.82
N ALA A 174 -0.24 4.67 -16.12
CA ALA A 174 -0.94 5.42 -17.16
C ALA A 174 -0.78 4.78 -18.55
N ALA A 175 0.43 4.35 -18.93
CA ALA A 175 0.69 3.73 -20.23
C ALA A 175 -0.05 2.39 -20.41
N ILE A 176 -0.14 1.58 -19.34
CA ILE A 176 -0.92 0.33 -19.35
C ILE A 176 -2.39 0.62 -19.65
N LEU A 177 -2.98 1.59 -18.95
CA LEU A 177 -4.39 1.93 -19.10
C LEU A 177 -4.70 2.62 -20.44
N ASP A 178 -3.88 3.58 -20.87
CA ASP A 178 -4.04 4.29 -22.15
C ASP A 178 -3.89 3.35 -23.35
N GLY A 179 -3.00 2.37 -23.25
CA GLY A 179 -2.82 1.35 -24.29
C GLY A 179 -3.90 0.27 -24.30
N GLY A 180 -4.81 0.24 -23.31
CA GLY A 180 -5.76 -0.85 -23.12
C GLY A 180 -5.10 -2.19 -22.84
N TYR A 181 -3.84 -2.18 -22.38
CA TYR A 181 -3.06 -3.37 -22.12
C TYR A 181 -3.25 -3.85 -20.68
N GLN A 182 -3.06 -5.15 -20.44
CA GLN A 182 -2.96 -5.69 -19.09
C GLN A 182 -1.51 -5.75 -18.58
N ALA A 183 -0.54 -5.64 -19.48
CA ALA A 183 0.89 -5.75 -19.21
C ALA A 183 1.68 -5.06 -20.34
N LEU A 184 2.91 -4.64 -20.06
CA LEU A 184 3.85 -4.09 -21.03
C LEU A 184 4.94 -5.11 -21.34
N ASP A 185 5.47 -5.11 -22.55
CA ASP A 185 6.70 -5.87 -22.84
C ASP A 185 7.93 -5.18 -22.23
N GLU A 186 9.05 -5.90 -22.14
CA GLU A 186 10.28 -5.37 -21.55
C GLU A 186 10.79 -4.12 -22.28
N GLY A 187 10.62 -4.03 -23.61
CA GLY A 187 11.05 -2.88 -24.40
C GLY A 187 10.20 -1.62 -24.15
N GLU A 188 8.90 -1.78 -23.96
CA GLU A 188 7.98 -0.69 -23.58
C GLU A 188 8.30 -0.16 -22.19
N VAL A 189 8.53 -1.06 -21.24
CA VAL A 189 8.92 -0.64 -19.88
C VAL A 189 10.29 0.01 -19.88
N ASP A 190 11.27 -0.53 -20.60
CA ASP A 190 12.58 0.09 -20.77
C ASP A 190 12.48 1.47 -21.40
N THR A 191 11.62 1.65 -22.40
CA THR A 191 11.41 2.96 -23.03
C THR A 191 10.89 4.00 -22.03
N ILE A 192 9.92 3.61 -21.20
CA ILE A 192 9.36 4.48 -20.16
C ILE A 192 10.40 4.75 -19.05
N ALA A 193 11.11 3.71 -18.61
CA ALA A 193 12.17 3.81 -17.61
C ALA A 193 13.29 4.74 -18.10
N HIS A 194 13.79 4.57 -19.32
CA HIS A 194 14.87 5.38 -19.89
C HIS A 194 14.48 6.86 -19.97
N ARG A 195 13.23 7.16 -20.30
CA ARG A 195 12.71 8.54 -20.37
C ARG A 195 12.70 9.24 -19.00
N ILE A 196 12.44 8.50 -17.92
CA ILE A 196 12.18 9.07 -16.59
C ILE A 196 13.42 9.02 -15.70
N LEU A 197 14.14 7.91 -15.77
CA LEU A 197 15.32 7.66 -14.96
C LEU A 197 16.57 8.36 -15.53
N GLU A 198 16.47 8.91 -16.74
CA GLU A 198 17.42 9.71 -17.54
C GLU A 198 18.85 9.17 -17.69
N HIS A 199 19.46 8.54 -16.68
CA HIS A 199 20.80 7.92 -16.65
C HIS A 199 20.90 6.70 -15.68
N TYR A 200 19.85 6.29 -14.96
CA TYR A 200 19.89 5.15 -14.01
C TYR A 200 19.74 3.75 -14.64
N ALA A 201 20.09 3.61 -15.93
CA ALA A 201 19.94 2.36 -16.70
C ALA A 201 20.78 1.18 -16.16
N GLU A 202 21.69 1.40 -15.22
CA GLU A 202 22.56 0.36 -14.67
C GLU A 202 21.99 -0.38 -13.44
N ARG A 203 20.84 0.07 -12.88
CA ARG A 203 20.16 -0.68 -11.80
C ARG A 203 18.97 -1.43 -12.37
N PRO A 204 18.75 -2.69 -11.98
CA PRO A 204 17.58 -3.43 -12.44
C PRO A 204 16.35 -2.89 -11.67
N TRP A 205 15.82 -1.76 -12.13
CA TRP A 205 14.61 -1.10 -11.62
C TRP A 205 13.43 -2.10 -11.58
N ALA A 206 13.40 -3.03 -12.54
CA ALA A 206 12.40 -4.09 -12.62
C ALA A 206 12.52 -5.04 -11.43
N THR A 207 13.75 -5.37 -11.03
CA THR A 207 14.01 -6.18 -9.83
C THR A 207 13.66 -5.43 -8.55
N VAL A 208 13.82 -4.10 -8.49
CA VAL A 208 13.40 -3.30 -7.32
C VAL A 208 11.89 -3.40 -7.13
N TRP A 209 11.11 -3.25 -8.20
CA TRP A 209 9.65 -3.30 -8.10
C TRP A 209 9.06 -4.71 -8.07
N ALA A 210 9.75 -5.69 -8.63
CA ALA A 210 9.46 -7.10 -8.43
C ALA A 210 9.64 -7.52 -6.98
N ARG A 211 10.72 -7.07 -6.32
CA ARG A 211 10.95 -7.34 -4.90
C ARG A 211 10.01 -6.56 -3.98
N ALA A 212 9.48 -5.43 -4.44
CA ALA A 212 8.48 -4.67 -3.71
C ALA A 212 7.05 -5.23 -3.88
N ASP A 213 6.87 -6.31 -4.65
CA ASP A 213 5.57 -6.88 -5.01
C ASP A 213 4.61 -5.87 -5.66
N ILE A 214 5.17 -4.85 -6.35
CA ILE A 214 4.40 -3.84 -7.08
C ILE A 214 4.27 -4.23 -8.55
N LEU A 215 5.37 -4.68 -9.17
CA LEU A 215 5.37 -5.19 -10.54
C LEU A 215 5.68 -6.67 -10.55
N CYS A 216 4.92 -7.48 -11.28
CA CYS A 216 5.26 -8.88 -11.52
C CYS A 216 5.49 -9.14 -13.01
N GLN A 217 6.31 -10.14 -13.27
CA GLN A 217 6.50 -10.66 -14.61
C GLN A 217 5.61 -11.88 -14.81
N GLN A 218 4.76 -11.85 -15.83
CA GLN A 218 3.96 -12.99 -16.28
C GLN A 218 4.15 -13.17 -17.78
N GLU A 219 4.54 -14.37 -18.20
CA GLU A 219 4.73 -14.71 -19.62
C GLU A 219 5.71 -13.75 -20.35
N GLY A 220 6.73 -13.28 -19.65
CA GLY A 220 7.73 -12.35 -20.20
C GLY A 220 7.25 -10.89 -20.29
N ARG A 221 6.06 -10.56 -19.79
CA ARG A 221 5.50 -9.21 -19.74
C ARG A 221 5.43 -8.70 -18.32
N TRP A 222 5.61 -7.40 -18.15
CA TRP A 222 5.55 -6.70 -16.87
C TRP A 222 4.16 -6.11 -16.64
N ARG A 223 3.59 -6.36 -15.47
CA ARG A 223 2.32 -5.78 -15.04
C ARG A 223 2.38 -5.42 -13.57
N PHE A 224 1.41 -4.65 -13.10
CA PHE A 224 1.22 -4.51 -11.66
C PHE A 224 0.77 -5.84 -11.06
N CYS A 225 1.35 -6.20 -9.92
CA CYS A 225 0.95 -7.41 -9.17
C CYS A 225 -0.53 -7.38 -8.83
N HIS A 226 -1.02 -6.19 -8.47
CA HIS A 226 -2.40 -5.97 -8.09
C HIS A 226 -3.04 -4.83 -8.90
N PRO A 227 -4.28 -4.98 -9.41
CA PRO A 227 -4.99 -3.92 -10.13
C PRO A 227 -5.13 -2.63 -9.35
N VAL A 228 -5.28 -2.73 -8.02
CA VAL A 228 -5.40 -1.54 -7.16
C VAL A 228 -4.10 -0.71 -7.14
N ASP A 229 -2.92 -1.33 -7.20
CA ASP A 229 -1.66 -0.58 -7.28
C ASP A 229 -1.60 0.20 -8.61
N ARG A 230 -1.95 -0.47 -9.73
CA ARG A 230 -2.08 0.18 -11.04
C ARG A 230 -3.05 1.35 -10.97
N ASP A 231 -4.25 1.14 -10.43
CA ASP A 231 -5.30 2.15 -10.44
C ASP A 231 -4.93 3.35 -9.56
N TYR A 232 -4.30 3.10 -8.42
CA TYR A 232 -3.73 4.14 -7.57
C TYR A 232 -2.65 4.95 -8.29
N PHE A 233 -1.63 4.31 -8.86
CA PHE A 233 -0.53 5.03 -9.52
C PHE A 233 -1.01 5.77 -10.78
N ALA A 234 -1.98 5.23 -11.51
CA ALA A 234 -2.62 5.93 -12.63
C ALA A 234 -3.44 7.14 -12.15
N GLY A 235 -4.15 7.03 -11.03
CA GLY A 235 -4.87 8.14 -10.43
C GLY A 235 -3.95 9.24 -9.91
N ALA A 236 -2.84 8.86 -9.28
CA ALA A 236 -1.80 9.80 -8.85
C ALA A 236 -1.16 10.51 -10.05
N TRP A 237 -0.85 9.77 -11.12
CA TRP A 237 -0.36 10.34 -12.37
C TRP A 237 -1.35 11.37 -12.94
N LEU A 238 -2.63 11.00 -13.01
CA LEU A 238 -3.68 11.86 -13.54
C LEU A 238 -3.84 13.13 -12.69
N SER A 239 -3.80 13.03 -11.36
CA SER A 239 -3.85 14.18 -10.46
C SER A 239 -2.67 15.15 -10.67
N GLU A 240 -1.46 14.63 -10.91
CA GLU A 240 -0.27 15.45 -11.18
C GLU A 240 -0.35 16.23 -12.51
N GLN A 241 -1.15 15.76 -13.47
CA GLN A 241 -1.37 16.48 -14.73
C GLN A 241 -2.27 17.72 -14.56
N HIS A 242 -2.84 17.95 -13.38
CA HIS A 242 -3.84 19.00 -13.14
C HIS A 242 -4.99 18.95 -14.16
N PRO A 243 -5.73 17.83 -14.21
CA PRO A 243 -6.65 17.54 -15.30
C PRO A 243 -7.86 18.47 -15.21
N SER A 244 -8.39 18.86 -16.36
CA SER A 244 -9.63 19.62 -16.42
C SER A 244 -10.82 18.76 -15.99
N ALA A 245 -11.94 19.39 -15.57
CA ALA A 245 -13.17 18.64 -15.30
C ALA A 245 -13.69 17.87 -16.52
N GLU A 246 -13.42 18.36 -17.73
CA GLU A 246 -13.77 17.69 -18.98
C GLU A 246 -12.97 16.40 -19.19
N GLU A 247 -11.67 16.47 -18.93
CA GLU A 247 -10.78 15.31 -18.99
C GLU A 247 -11.15 14.27 -17.93
N LEU A 248 -11.42 14.71 -16.70
CA LEU A 248 -11.88 13.83 -15.62
C LEU A 248 -13.22 13.15 -15.96
N ILE A 249 -14.16 13.85 -16.62
CA ILE A 249 -15.39 13.21 -17.10
C ILE A 249 -15.07 12.16 -18.16
N ALA A 250 -14.25 12.50 -19.17
CA ALA A 250 -13.88 11.55 -20.21
C ALA A 250 -13.24 10.28 -19.64
N ARG A 251 -12.33 10.42 -18.67
CA ARG A 251 -11.65 9.32 -17.97
C ARG A 251 -12.60 8.52 -17.06
N ALA A 252 -13.50 9.17 -16.34
CA ALA A 252 -14.48 8.49 -15.49
C ALA A 252 -15.49 7.64 -16.28
N LEU A 253 -15.83 8.06 -17.49
CA LEU A 253 -16.75 7.35 -18.39
C LEU A 253 -16.09 6.14 -19.07
N ASP A 254 -14.76 6.13 -19.19
CA ASP A 254 -14.01 4.96 -19.63
C ASP A 254 -13.91 3.93 -18.48
N PRO A 255 -14.43 2.70 -18.65
CA PRO A 255 -14.36 1.67 -17.62
C PRO A 255 -12.94 1.35 -17.12
N THR A 256 -11.90 1.47 -17.95
CA THR A 256 -10.52 1.19 -17.52
C THR A 256 -9.95 2.30 -16.64
N TRP A 257 -10.46 3.52 -16.79
CA TRP A 257 -10.01 4.71 -16.07
C TRP A 257 -10.92 5.12 -14.91
N ARG A 258 -12.04 4.43 -14.71
CA ARG A 258 -13.04 4.79 -13.68
C ARG A 258 -12.46 4.84 -12.26
N GLU A 259 -11.84 3.75 -11.80
CA GLU A 259 -11.20 3.70 -10.47
C GLU A 259 -9.98 4.64 -10.37
N PRO A 260 -9.06 4.69 -11.35
CA PRO A 260 -8.01 5.70 -11.39
C PRO A 260 -8.52 7.13 -11.27
N THR A 261 -9.65 7.46 -11.91
CA THR A 261 -10.25 8.80 -11.84
C THR A 261 -10.80 9.09 -10.44
N ALA A 262 -11.39 8.10 -9.77
CA ALA A 262 -11.80 8.25 -8.36
C ALA A 262 -10.59 8.54 -7.46
N HIS A 263 -9.47 7.83 -7.67
CA HIS A 263 -8.22 8.10 -6.96
C HIS A 263 -7.66 9.49 -7.27
N ALA A 264 -7.65 9.92 -8.54
CA ALA A 264 -7.19 11.23 -8.94
C ALA A 264 -7.94 12.35 -8.21
N LEU A 265 -9.28 12.25 -8.12
CA LEU A 265 -10.12 13.24 -7.43
C LEU A 265 -9.82 13.32 -5.93
N ALA A 266 -9.51 12.20 -5.28
CA ALA A 266 -9.13 12.16 -3.87
C ALA A 266 -7.73 12.73 -3.61
N LEU A 267 -6.85 12.72 -4.62
CA LEU A 267 -5.47 13.21 -4.55
C LEU A 267 -5.32 14.68 -4.92
N LEU A 268 -6.37 15.32 -5.44
CA LEU A 268 -6.33 16.72 -5.81
C LEU A 268 -5.97 17.60 -4.60
N PRO A 269 -5.10 18.61 -4.79
CA PRO A 269 -4.81 19.59 -3.74
C PRO A 269 -6.10 20.27 -3.24
N PRO A 270 -6.24 20.57 -1.94
CA PRO A 270 -7.46 21.18 -1.40
C PRO A 270 -7.91 22.46 -2.13
N SER A 271 -6.94 23.25 -2.62
CA SER A 271 -7.17 24.46 -3.41
C SER A 271 -7.83 24.20 -4.76
N SER A 272 -7.53 23.07 -5.40
CA SER A 272 -8.05 22.70 -6.72
C SER A 272 -9.26 21.78 -6.65
N ALA A 273 -9.37 21.00 -5.56
CA ALA A 273 -10.43 20.03 -5.37
C ALA A 273 -11.82 20.68 -5.32
N ALA A 274 -11.99 21.79 -4.59
CA ALA A 274 -13.30 22.44 -4.46
C ALA A 274 -13.88 22.91 -5.82
N ASP A 275 -13.06 23.58 -6.62
CA ASP A 275 -13.46 24.12 -7.92
C ASP A 275 -13.72 22.99 -8.91
N THR A 276 -12.85 21.96 -8.92
CA THR A 276 -12.99 20.79 -9.79
C THR A 276 -14.27 20.02 -9.48
N LEU A 277 -14.57 19.75 -8.21
CA LEU A 277 -15.79 19.03 -7.81
C LEU A 277 -17.06 19.81 -8.18
N LEU A 278 -17.03 21.14 -8.02
CA LEU A 278 -18.15 21.99 -8.42
C LEU A 278 -18.35 22.01 -9.95
N GLU A 279 -17.25 22.07 -10.71
CA GLU A 279 -17.31 22.03 -12.17
C GLU A 279 -17.82 20.67 -12.67
N LEU A 280 -17.34 19.56 -12.10
CA LEU A 280 -17.84 18.22 -12.38
C LEU A 280 -19.36 18.12 -12.13
N TRP A 281 -19.82 18.62 -10.99
CA TRP A 281 -21.24 18.64 -10.65
C TRP A 281 -22.07 19.42 -11.67
N THR A 282 -21.53 20.56 -12.11
CA THR A 282 -22.20 21.45 -13.05
C THR A 282 -22.28 20.81 -14.44
N ARG A 283 -21.17 20.26 -14.94
CA ARG A 283 -21.08 19.59 -16.24
C ARG A 283 -21.89 18.29 -16.28
N ALA A 284 -22.01 17.57 -15.17
CA ALA A 284 -22.87 16.38 -15.10
C ALA A 284 -24.32 16.66 -15.53
N ARG A 285 -24.82 17.90 -15.42
CA ARG A 285 -26.17 18.27 -15.87
C ARG A 285 -26.38 18.21 -17.37
N THR A 286 -25.31 18.28 -18.16
CA THR A 286 -25.39 18.21 -19.63
C THR A 286 -25.13 16.82 -20.18
N LEU A 287 -24.85 15.84 -19.30
CA LEU A 287 -24.62 14.44 -19.67
C LEU A 287 -25.94 13.66 -19.74
N PRO A 288 -25.97 12.53 -20.47
CA PRO A 288 -27.04 11.55 -20.36
C PRO A 288 -27.26 11.10 -18.90
N PRO A 289 -28.49 10.75 -18.47
CA PRO A 289 -28.82 10.47 -17.07
C PRO A 289 -27.86 9.51 -16.36
N GLU A 290 -27.59 8.33 -16.95
CA GLU A 290 -26.67 7.32 -16.38
C GLU A 290 -25.27 7.90 -16.11
N GLN A 291 -24.73 8.63 -17.09
CA GLN A 291 -23.41 9.25 -17.01
C GLN A 291 -23.41 10.40 -15.99
N ALA A 292 -24.48 11.19 -15.94
CA ALA A 292 -24.65 12.27 -14.97
C ALA A 292 -24.60 11.75 -13.53
N TRP A 293 -25.28 10.64 -13.24
CA TRP A 293 -25.28 10.04 -11.91
C TRP A 293 -23.94 9.42 -11.54
N LEU A 294 -23.25 8.77 -12.49
CA LEU A 294 -21.89 8.28 -12.26
C LEU A 294 -20.94 9.41 -11.85
N ILE A 295 -20.91 10.51 -12.61
CA ILE A 295 -20.04 11.66 -12.31
C ILE A 295 -20.41 12.32 -10.98
N ARG A 296 -21.71 12.49 -10.70
CA ARG A 296 -22.17 13.02 -9.40
C ARG A 296 -21.71 12.14 -8.25
N SER A 297 -21.83 10.82 -8.39
CA SER A 297 -21.43 9.85 -7.36
C SER A 297 -19.93 9.94 -7.07
N LEU A 298 -19.09 10.06 -8.10
CA LEU A 298 -17.65 10.29 -7.94
C LEU A 298 -17.34 11.61 -7.23
N ALA A 299 -18.06 12.68 -7.60
CA ALA A 299 -17.87 13.99 -6.97
C ALA A 299 -18.29 13.99 -5.48
N VAL A 300 -19.34 13.26 -5.11
CA VAL A 300 -19.73 13.10 -3.70
C VAL A 300 -18.67 12.33 -2.93
N ASP A 301 -18.18 11.21 -3.46
CA ASP A 301 -17.18 10.40 -2.76
C ASP A 301 -15.93 11.21 -2.46
N ALA A 302 -15.38 11.89 -3.46
CA ALA A 302 -14.22 12.77 -3.31
C ALA A 302 -14.51 13.95 -2.37
N GLY A 303 -15.67 14.61 -2.52
CA GLY A 303 -16.08 15.72 -1.67
C GLY A 303 -16.26 15.32 -0.20
N SER A 304 -16.74 14.10 0.06
CA SER A 304 -16.97 13.57 1.41
C SER A 304 -15.67 13.31 2.18
N GLN A 305 -14.55 13.15 1.47
CA GLN A 305 -13.20 12.97 2.02
C GLN A 305 -12.43 14.30 2.17
N GLY A 306 -12.96 15.39 1.62
CA GLY A 306 -12.36 16.71 1.70
C GLY A 306 -12.51 17.40 3.07
N THR A 307 -12.21 18.69 3.11
CA THR A 307 -12.39 19.55 4.29
C THR A 307 -13.83 19.50 4.81
N PRO A 308 -14.09 19.83 6.10
CA PRO A 308 -15.46 19.84 6.64
C PRO A 308 -16.45 20.66 5.82
N ARG A 309 -15.98 21.75 5.20
CA ARG A 309 -16.77 22.59 4.29
C ARG A 309 -17.10 21.87 2.98
N GLN A 310 -16.11 21.24 2.34
CA GLN A 310 -16.31 20.45 1.11
C GLN A 310 -17.25 19.28 1.35
N ARG A 311 -17.06 18.56 2.47
CA ARG A 311 -17.94 17.46 2.87
C ARG A 311 -19.37 17.92 3.03
N LYS A 312 -19.61 18.99 3.80
CA LYS A 312 -20.95 19.54 3.98
C LYS A 312 -21.61 19.90 2.64
N GLN A 313 -20.88 20.61 1.78
CA GLN A 313 -21.38 21.04 0.48
C GLN A 313 -21.71 19.85 -0.44
N ALA A 314 -20.83 18.85 -0.51
CA ALA A 314 -21.04 17.66 -1.32
C ALA A 314 -22.28 16.87 -0.87
N LEU A 315 -22.46 16.70 0.45
CA LEU A 315 -23.63 16.01 1.01
C LEU A 315 -24.93 16.79 0.79
N GLU A 316 -24.92 18.11 0.95
CA GLU A 316 -26.08 18.95 0.66
C GLU A 316 -26.48 18.88 -0.83
N GLN A 317 -25.51 18.93 -1.74
CA GLN A 317 -25.75 18.80 -3.18
C GLN A 317 -26.29 17.42 -3.56
N ALA A 318 -25.73 16.36 -2.98
CA ALA A 318 -26.16 14.99 -3.18
C ALA A 318 -27.59 14.75 -2.70
N ARG A 319 -27.91 15.23 -1.50
CA ARG A 319 -29.25 15.10 -0.92
C ARG A 319 -30.29 15.83 -1.75
N ALA A 320 -30.00 17.07 -2.14
CA ALA A 320 -30.91 17.84 -2.99
C ALA A 320 -31.14 17.18 -4.36
N ALA A 321 -30.10 16.60 -4.96
CA ALA A 321 -30.23 15.87 -6.23
C ALA A 321 -31.07 14.59 -6.08
N LEU A 322 -30.87 13.85 -4.99
CA LEU A 322 -31.62 12.63 -4.69
C LEU A 322 -33.11 12.94 -4.41
N GLU A 323 -33.40 13.96 -3.60
CA GLU A 323 -34.76 14.42 -3.32
C GLU A 323 -35.49 14.84 -4.60
N GLN A 324 -34.81 15.57 -5.48
CA GLN A 324 -35.37 15.98 -6.76
C GLN A 324 -35.66 14.78 -7.68
N ALA A 325 -34.72 13.83 -7.80
CA ALA A 325 -34.89 12.63 -8.62
C ALA A 325 -36.06 11.76 -8.13
N GLN A 326 -36.22 11.63 -6.81
CA GLN A 326 -37.35 10.95 -6.20
C GLN A 326 -38.67 11.67 -6.47
N ALA A 327 -38.69 13.01 -6.40
CA ALA A 327 -39.87 13.81 -6.71
C ALA A 327 -40.28 13.71 -8.19
N ASP A 328 -39.30 13.64 -9.09
CA ASP A 328 -39.50 13.51 -10.53
C ASP A 328 -39.85 12.08 -10.97
N ASN A 329 -39.80 11.10 -10.05
CA ASN A 329 -39.94 9.66 -10.31
C ASN A 329 -38.93 9.14 -11.34
N ASP A 330 -37.68 9.60 -11.26
CA ASP A 330 -36.57 9.05 -12.03
C ASP A 330 -36.34 7.58 -11.66
N ASP A 331 -35.88 6.78 -12.63
CA ASP A 331 -35.57 5.37 -12.44
C ASP A 331 -34.59 5.17 -11.26
N PRO A 332 -34.97 4.42 -10.20
CA PRO A 332 -34.13 4.17 -9.04
C PRO A 332 -32.74 3.62 -9.37
N GLN A 333 -32.61 2.82 -10.42
CA GLN A 333 -31.32 2.23 -10.82
C GLN A 333 -30.27 3.29 -11.19
N LEU A 334 -30.72 4.48 -11.57
CA LEU A 334 -29.82 5.57 -11.97
C LEU A 334 -29.17 6.26 -10.77
N TRP A 335 -29.88 6.37 -9.64
CA TRP A 335 -29.42 7.14 -8.47
C TRP A 335 -29.10 6.28 -7.24
N GLU A 336 -29.34 4.98 -7.27
CA GLU A 336 -29.08 4.04 -6.18
C GLU A 336 -27.63 4.12 -5.67
N ALA A 337 -26.66 4.14 -6.58
CA ALA A 337 -25.24 4.27 -6.23
C ALA A 337 -24.93 5.58 -5.47
N LEU A 338 -25.61 6.68 -5.79
CA LEU A 338 -25.47 7.94 -5.05
C LEU A 338 -26.09 7.83 -3.66
N ALA A 339 -27.26 7.19 -3.54
CA ALA A 339 -27.94 7.01 -2.26
C ALA A 339 -27.11 6.14 -1.30
N GLU A 340 -26.51 5.06 -1.78
CA GLU A 340 -25.60 4.22 -0.98
C GLU A 340 -24.38 5.01 -0.47
N ARG A 341 -23.76 5.82 -1.35
CA ARG A 341 -22.62 6.67 -1.00
C ARG A 341 -22.99 7.77 -0.01
N LEU A 342 -24.17 8.37 -0.17
CA LEU A 342 -24.70 9.35 0.78
C LEU A 342 -24.90 8.72 2.17
N LEU A 343 -25.53 7.54 2.24
CA LEU A 343 -25.72 6.81 3.49
C LEU A 343 -24.38 6.46 4.15
N ALA A 344 -23.41 5.98 3.37
CA ALA A 344 -22.06 5.69 3.87
C ALA A 344 -21.34 6.94 4.39
N ALA A 345 -21.54 8.09 3.75
CA ALA A 345 -20.93 9.35 4.15
C ALA A 345 -21.63 10.01 5.36
N GLU A 346 -22.92 9.77 5.56
CA GLU A 346 -23.74 10.26 6.66
C GLU A 346 -23.65 9.39 7.92
N GLY A 347 -23.44 8.08 7.78
CA GLY A 347 -23.26 7.13 8.89
C GLY A 347 -21.97 7.31 9.71
N LYS A 348 -21.12 8.27 9.35
CA LYS A 348 -19.89 8.64 10.08
C LYS A 348 -20.21 9.61 11.23
N PRO A 349 -20.20 9.19 12.51
CA PRO A 349 -20.28 10.12 13.62
C PRO A 349 -19.07 11.07 13.58
N SER A 350 -19.35 12.37 13.80
CA SER A 350 -18.40 13.49 13.81
C SER A 350 -17.35 13.40 14.90
#